data_AF-A0A848U085-F1
#
_entry.id   AF-A0A848U085-F1
#
_cell.length_a   1.000
_cell.length_b   1.000
_cell.length_c   1.000
_cell.angle_alpha   90.00
_cell.angle_beta   90.00
_cell.angle_gamma   90.00
#
_symmetry.space_group_name_H-M   'P 1'
#
loop_
_entity.id
_entity.type
_entity.pdbx_description
1 polymer ?
#
loop_
_entity_poly.entity_id
_entity_poly.type
_entity_poly.pdbx_seq_one_letter_code
_entity_poly.pdbx_strand_id
1 'polypeptide(L)' 'DWEKNLSNEMPKSKQRMKTSIILGDEAIGFADPDFWGEFNIIEPEKSIESAIRKIQRQLKRARQDKSASAP' A
#
# COMPACT_ATOMS: atom_id res chain seq x y z
N ASP A 1 -15.26 1.59 -8.53
CA ASP A 1 -16.13 1.16 -7.43
C ASP A 1 -15.76 -0.22 -6.94
N TRP A 2 -15.53 -0.38 -5.65
CA TRP A 2 -15.28 -1.68 -5.02
C TRP A 2 -16.59 -2.21 -4.44
N GLU A 3 -16.91 -3.47 -4.74
CA GLU A 3 -18.13 -4.12 -4.24
C GLU A 3 -17.81 -5.08 -3.09
N LYS A 4 -18.74 -5.18 -2.14
CA LYS A 4 -18.61 -6.10 -1.01
C LYS A 4 -18.98 -7.51 -1.46
N ASN A 5 -18.08 -8.46 -1.25
CA ASN A 5 -18.32 -9.87 -1.53
C ASN A 5 -19.15 -10.49 -0.38
N LEU A 6 -20.48 -10.49 -0.53
CA LEU A 6 -21.41 -11.05 0.46
C LEU A 6 -21.59 -12.57 0.34
N SER A 7 -21.38 -13.13 -0.85
CA SER A 7 -21.54 -14.56 -1.15
C SER A 7 -20.29 -15.39 -0.83
N ASN A 8 -19.23 -14.75 -0.33
CA ASN A 8 -17.93 -15.35 -0.04
C ASN A 8 -17.33 -16.10 -1.24
N GLU A 9 -17.65 -15.65 -2.44
CA GLU A 9 -17.22 -16.24 -3.71
C GLU A 9 -15.75 -15.94 -3.96
N MET A 10 -14.95 -17.01 -4.05
CA MET A 10 -13.53 -16.92 -4.36
C MET A 10 -13.28 -17.23 -5.83
N PRO A 11 -12.39 -16.48 -6.52
CA PRO A 11 -12.07 -16.76 -7.91
C PRO A 11 -11.48 -18.17 -8.06
N LYS A 12 -11.93 -18.86 -9.10
CA LYS A 12 -11.44 -20.20 -9.46
C LYS A 12 -9.95 -20.13 -9.77
N SER A 13 -9.21 -21.23 -9.59
CA SER A 13 -7.74 -21.27 -9.79
C SER A 13 -7.29 -20.64 -11.12
N LYS A 14 -8.03 -20.88 -12.21
CA LYS A 14 -7.73 -20.32 -13.55
C LYS A 14 -7.98 -18.81 -13.68
N GLN A 15 -8.77 -18.22 -12.79
CA GLN A 15 -9.09 -16.78 -12.75
C GLN A 15 -8.18 -16.02 -11.78
N ARG A 16 -7.37 -16.72 -10.97
CA ARG A 16 -6.42 -16.08 -10.06
C ARG A 16 -5.24 -15.54 -10.87
N MET A 17 -4.78 -14.36 -10.51
CA MET A 17 -3.51 -13.84 -11.05
C MET A 17 -2.37 -14.76 -10.64
N LYS A 18 -1.49 -15.10 -11.58
CA LYS A 18 -0.27 -15.85 -11.27
C LYS A 18 0.73 -14.91 -10.64
N THR A 19 1.50 -15.41 -9.67
CA THR A 19 2.56 -14.66 -9.00
C THR A 19 3.65 -14.15 -9.97
N SER A 20 3.83 -14.83 -11.10
CA SER A 20 4.80 -14.46 -12.14
C SER A 20 4.25 -13.49 -13.20
N ILE A 21 3.00 -13.04 -13.09
CA ILE A 21 2.47 -12.03 -14.02
C ILE A 21 3.16 -10.70 -13.74
N ILE A 22 3.82 -10.16 -14.76
CA ILE A 22 4.36 -8.81 -14.76
C ILE A 22 3.31 -7.92 -15.41
N LEU A 23 2.67 -7.05 -14.62
CA LEU A 23 1.71 -6.06 -15.09
C LEU A 23 2.50 -4.88 -15.69
N GLY A 24 2.95 -5.04 -16.94
CA GLY A 24 3.90 -4.13 -17.60
C GLY A 24 3.32 -2.79 -18.05
N ASP A 25 2.01 -2.63 -18.05
CA ASP A 25 1.34 -1.46 -18.65
C ASP A 25 1.46 -0.17 -17.81
N GLU A 26 1.92 -0.26 -16.54
CA GLU A 26 2.13 0.90 -15.64
C GLU A 26 3.50 0.87 -14.93
N ALA A 27 4.56 0.44 -15.63
CA ALA A 27 5.92 0.45 -15.06
C ALA A 27 6.58 1.84 -15.04
N ILE A 28 6.02 2.84 -15.73
CA ILE A 28 6.64 4.16 -15.94
C ILE A 28 6.86 4.89 -14.60
N GLY A 29 5.91 4.78 -13.66
CA GLY A 29 6.02 5.38 -12.33
C GLY A 29 7.11 4.76 -11.44
N PHE A 30 7.64 3.58 -11.78
CA PHE A 30 8.74 2.95 -11.03
C PHE A 30 10.12 3.45 -11.46
N ALA A 31 10.22 4.05 -12.65
CA ALA A 31 11.47 4.60 -13.16
C ALA A 31 11.74 6.03 -12.66
N ASP A 32 10.69 6.72 -12.21
CA ASP A 32 10.79 8.06 -11.64
C ASP A 32 11.26 7.99 -10.17
N PRO A 33 12.48 8.48 -9.86
CA PRO A 33 13.00 8.50 -8.49
C PRO A 33 12.14 9.34 -7.53
N ASP A 34 11.39 10.32 -8.05
CA ASP A 34 10.56 11.24 -7.27
C ASP A 34 9.12 10.72 -7.07
N PHE A 35 8.73 9.62 -7.72
CA PHE A 35 7.37 9.06 -7.68
C PHE A 35 6.88 8.75 -6.26
N TRP A 36 7.78 8.23 -5.41
CA TRP A 36 7.45 7.83 -4.05
C TRP A 36 7.43 9.01 -3.06
N GLY A 37 7.93 10.18 -3.48
CA GLY A 37 8.07 11.36 -2.62
C GLY A 37 8.98 11.15 -1.40
N GLU A 38 8.99 12.12 -0.49
CA GLU A 38 9.92 12.19 0.66
C GLU A 38 9.79 11.00 1.65
N PHE A 39 8.71 10.22 1.58
CA PHE A 39 8.36 9.25 2.63
C PHE A 39 8.24 7.79 2.20
N ASN A 40 8.33 7.45 0.91
CA ASN A 40 8.06 6.08 0.45
C ASN A 40 9.22 5.38 -0.31
N ILE A 41 10.43 5.92 -0.29
CA ILE A 41 11.61 5.24 -0.86
C ILE A 41 12.19 4.28 0.17
N ILE A 42 12.15 2.97 -0.14
CA ILE A 42 12.81 1.92 0.66
C ILE A 42 14.10 1.56 -0.05
N GLU A 43 15.23 1.97 0.52
CA GLU A 43 16.55 1.52 0.08
C GLU A 43 16.74 0.03 0.41
N PRO A 44 17.47 -0.74 -0.43
CA PRO A 44 17.68 -2.18 -0.22
C PRO A 44 18.30 -2.53 1.14
N GLU A 45 19.05 -1.61 1.74
CA GLU A 45 19.68 -1.76 3.06
C GLU A 45 18.72 -1.47 4.24
N LYS A 46 17.51 -0.98 3.98
CA LYS A 46 16.50 -0.66 5.00
C LYS A 46 15.40 -1.71 4.99
N SER A 47 15.15 -2.37 6.12
CA SER A 47 14.12 -3.40 6.20
C SER A 47 12.71 -2.83 6.01
N ILE A 48 11.86 -3.55 5.28
CA ILE A 48 10.43 -3.23 5.06
C ILE A 48 9.70 -2.98 6.39
N GLU A 49 10.08 -3.69 7.44
CA GLU A 49 9.52 -3.52 8.79
C GLU A 49 9.70 -2.11 9.37
N SER A 50 10.80 -1.44 9.02
CA SER A 50 11.06 -0.06 9.47
C SER A 50 10.06 0.93 8.86
N ALA A 51 9.71 0.74 7.59
CA ALA A 51 8.69 1.52 6.87
C ALA A 51 7.30 1.27 7.46
N ILE A 52 6.92 0.01 7.70
CA ILE A 52 5.67 -0.35 8.37
C ILE A 52 5.56 0.34 9.75
N ARG A 53 6.63 0.30 10.56
CA ARG A 53 6.68 0.99 11.86
C ARG A 53 6.54 2.51 11.74
N LYS A 54 7.00 3.13 10.64
CA LYS A 54 6.86 4.58 10.39
C LYS A 54 5.41 4.94 10.05
N ILE A 55 4.77 4.16 9.17
CA ILE A 55 3.35 4.32 8.80
C ILE A 55 2.45 4.16 10.03
N GLN A 56 2.68 3.13 10.85
CA GLN A 56 1.92 2.90 12.09
C GLN A 56 2.00 4.10 13.05
N ARG A 57 3.19 4.70 13.18
CA ARG A 57 3.40 5.89 14.03
C ARG A 57 2.65 7.10 13.49
N GLN A 58 2.68 7.34 12.18
CA GLN A 58 1.94 8.44 11.56
C GLN A 58 0.41 8.27 11.72
N LEU A 59 -0.11 7.06 11.50
CA LEU A 59 -1.52 6.75 11.71
C LEU A 59 -1.96 6.96 13.16
N LYS A 60 -1.11 6.61 14.14
CA LYS A 60 -1.38 6.86 15.56
C LYS A 60 -1.48 8.36 15.85
N ARG A 61 -0.55 9.17 15.34
CA ARG A 61 -0.56 10.63 15.48
C ARG A 61 -1.81 11.26 14.86
N ALA A 62 -2.11 10.91 13.61
CA ALA A 62 -3.28 11.42 12.91
C ALA A 62 -4.61 11.09 13.62
N ARG A 63 -4.69 9.95 14.33
CA ARG A 63 -5.84 9.60 15.17
C ARG A 63 -5.93 10.48 16.43
N GLN A 64 -4.81 10.82 17.05
CA GLN A 64 -4.77 11.71 18.22
C GLN A 64 -5.11 13.15 17.85
N ASP A 65 -4.61 13.64 16.71
CA ASP A 65 -4.90 14.99 16.21
C ASP A 65 -6.39 15.17 15.91
N LYS A 66 -7.06 14.14 15.40
CA LYS A 66 -8.53 14.13 15.19
C LYS A 66 -9.33 14.19 16.50
N SER A 67 -8.84 13.58 17.58
CA SER A 67 -9.52 13.66 18.90
C SER A 67 -9.35 15.00 19.60
N ALA A 68 -8.30 15.77 19.27
CA ALA A 68 -8.07 17.11 19.82
C ALA A 68 -8.85 18.23 19.08
N SER A 69 -9.43 17.94 17.90
CA SER A 69 -10.22 18.89 17.09
C SER A 69 -11.73 18.66 17.15
N ALA A 70 -12.24 17.70 17.93
CA ALA A 70 -13.67 17.55 18.18
C ALA A 70 -14.04 18.29 19.49
N PRO A 71 -14.96 19.27 19.47
CA PRO A 71 -15.42 19.99 20.66
C PRO A 71 -16.27 19.12 21.59
#